data_AF-X1M8F7-F1
#
_entry.id   AF-X1M8F7-F1
#
_cell.length_a   1.000
_cell.length_b   1.000
_cell.length_c   1.000
_cell.angle_alpha   90.00
_cell.angle_beta   90.00
_cell.angle_gamma   90.00
#
_symmetry.space_group_name_H-M   'P 1'
#
loop_
_entity.id
_entity.type
_entity.pdbx_description
1 polymer ?
#
loop_
_entity_poly.entity_id
_entity_poly.type
_entity_poly.pdbx_seq_one_letter_code
_entity_poly.pdbx_strand_id
1 'polypeptide(L)'
;KDEGEAHRGIIIIAESQYRDRLEAISQKVKQFGTVWGEAYNLAEIPMFTKSSNSRLLQVADFCVNAILGRYESGYTRQFDKIAHQFYQSDGILRGLSHYTKDMQC
;
A
#
# COMPACT_ATOMS: atom_id res chain seq x y z
N LYS A 1 3.48 -5.43 -33.10
CA LYS A 1 4.12 -5.83 -31.84
C LYS A 1 3.34 -5.11 -30.76
N ASP A 2 2.38 -5.79 -30.15
CA ASP A 2 1.58 -5.20 -29.08
C ASP A 2 2.50 -5.02 -27.87
N GLU A 3 2.73 -3.77 -27.51
CA GLU A 3 3.39 -3.41 -26.26
C GLU A 3 2.40 -3.81 -25.15
N GLY A 4 2.59 -5.02 -24.62
CA GLY A 4 1.74 -5.63 -23.61
C GLY A 4 1.76 -4.83 -22.31
N GLU A 5 0.90 -3.82 -22.23
CA GLU A 5 0.56 -3.12 -21.00
C GLU A 5 0.10 -4.14 -19.95
N ALA A 6 0.90 -4.33 -18.89
CA ALA A 6 0.56 -5.23 -17.82
C ALA A 6 -0.70 -4.73 -17.11
N HIS A 7 -1.85 -5.33 -17.39
CA HIS A 7 -3.12 -4.98 -16.77
C HIS A 7 -3.01 -5.06 -15.22
N ARG A 8 -3.23 -3.93 -14.55
CA ARG A 8 -3.26 -3.81 -13.09
C ARG A 8 -4.72 -3.71 -12.65
N GLY A 9 -5.23 -4.75 -12.00
CA GLY A 9 -6.58 -4.79 -11.45
C GLY A 9 -6.59 -4.36 -9.99
N ILE A 10 -7.66 -3.66 -9.59
CA ILE A 10 -7.96 -3.34 -8.19
C ILE A 10 -9.24 -4.09 -7.81
N ILE A 11 -9.21 -4.82 -6.69
CA ILE A 11 -10.36 -5.55 -6.16
C ILE A 11 -10.74 -4.94 -4.82
N ILE A 12 -11.90 -4.27 -4.77
CA ILE A 12 -12.45 -3.66 -3.55
C ILE A 12 -13.60 -4.55 -3.06
N ILE A 13 -13.42 -5.15 -1.89
CA ILE A 13 -14.44 -5.99 -1.26
C ILE A 13 -14.88 -5.29 0.01
N ALA A 14 -16.06 -4.68 0.04
CA ALA A 14 -16.57 -4.01 1.23
C ALA A 14 -16.94 -5.02 2.34
N GLU A 15 -16.59 -4.70 3.58
CA GLU A 15 -16.88 -5.51 4.76
C GLU A 15 -18.39 -5.72 4.95
N SER A 16 -18.81 -6.99 5.04
CA SER A 16 -20.09 -7.35 5.64
C SER A 16 -19.99 -8.75 6.22
N GLN A 17 -20.24 -8.92 7.52
CA GLN A 17 -20.51 -10.14 8.33
C GLN A 17 -19.75 -11.47 8.04
N TYR A 18 -18.84 -11.53 7.09
CA TYR A 18 -18.26 -12.72 6.49
C TYR A 18 -16.75 -12.57 6.28
N ARG A 19 -16.09 -11.86 7.19
CA ARG A 19 -14.68 -11.48 7.13
C ARG A 19 -13.76 -12.68 6.83
N ASP A 20 -14.00 -13.81 7.48
CA ASP A 20 -13.23 -15.04 7.28
C ASP A 20 -13.40 -15.63 5.87
N ARG A 21 -14.60 -15.55 5.30
CA ARG A 21 -14.86 -16.00 3.91
C ARG A 21 -14.18 -15.08 2.91
N LEU A 22 -14.21 -13.77 3.15
CA LEU A 22 -13.54 -12.79 2.30
C LEU A 22 -12.02 -12.98 2.32
N GLU A 23 -11.45 -13.26 3.49
CA GLU A 23 -10.03 -13.58 3.64
C GLU A 23 -9.65 -14.84 2.85
N ALA A 24 -10.44 -15.91 2.95
CA ALA A 24 -10.23 -17.13 2.18
C ALA A 24 -10.32 -16.91 0.66
N ILE A 25 -11.27 -16.09 0.21
CA ILE A 25 -11.38 -15.71 -1.22
C ILE A 25 -10.15 -14.91 -1.65
N SER A 26 -9.69 -13.97 -0.82
CA SER A 26 -8.52 -13.14 -1.09
C SER A 26 -7.24 -13.97 -1.24
N GLN A 27 -7.06 -14.97 -0.37
CA GLN A 27 -5.95 -15.91 -0.45
C GLN A 27 -6.03 -16.75 -1.74
N LYS A 28 -7.22 -17.25 -2.10
CA LYS A 28 -7.41 -17.98 -3.36
C LYS A 28 -7.12 -17.13 -4.59
N VAL A 29 -7.58 -15.89 -4.61
CA VAL A 29 -7.33 -14.95 -5.72
C VAL A 29 -5.85 -14.63 -5.84
N LYS A 30 -5.12 -14.46 -4.74
CA LYS A 30 -3.65 -14.30 -4.76
C LYS A 30 -2.92 -15.53 -5.26
N GLN A 31 -3.34 -16.72 -4.82
CA GLN A 31 -2.63 -17.97 -5.08
C GLN A 31 -2.90 -18.53 -6.48
N PHE A 32 -4.13 -18.40 -6.96
CA PHE A 32 -4.60 -19.06 -8.18
C PHE A 32 -5.14 -18.08 -9.23
N GLY A 33 -5.18 -16.79 -8.93
CA GLY A 33 -5.79 -15.78 -9.80
C GLY A 33 -7.32 -15.81 -9.78
N THR A 34 -7.90 -15.22 -10.81
CA THR A 34 -9.36 -15.19 -11.03
C THR A 34 -9.73 -16.15 -12.16
N VAL A 35 -11.04 -16.36 -12.37
CA VAL A 35 -11.56 -17.10 -13.55
C VAL A 35 -11.08 -16.51 -14.89
N TRP A 36 -10.57 -15.28 -14.88
CA TRP A 36 -10.04 -14.58 -16.07
C TRP A 36 -8.51 -14.64 -16.18
N GLY A 37 -7.82 -15.37 -15.30
CA GLY A 37 -6.38 -15.57 -15.37
C GLY A 37 -5.64 -15.26 -14.06
N GLU A 38 -4.32 -15.48 -14.08
CA GLU A 38 -3.43 -15.31 -12.94
C GLU A 38 -3.27 -13.83 -12.56
N ALA A 39 -3.49 -13.51 -11.27
CA ALA A 39 -3.44 -12.14 -10.76
C ALA A 39 -2.02 -11.79 -10.26
N TYR A 40 -1.05 -11.78 -11.17
CA TYR A 40 0.37 -11.54 -10.82
C TYR A 40 0.65 -10.13 -10.28
N ASN A 41 -0.20 -9.15 -10.62
CA ASN A 41 -0.01 -7.74 -10.31
C ASN A 41 -1.22 -7.15 -9.58
N LEU A 42 -1.67 -7.79 -8.50
CA LEU A 42 -2.65 -7.17 -7.60
C LEU A 42 -2.03 -5.89 -7.01
N ALA A 43 -2.44 -4.74 -7.54
CA ALA A 43 -2.01 -3.44 -7.05
C ALA A 43 -2.51 -3.18 -5.62
N GLU A 44 -3.59 -3.88 -5.23
CA GLU A 44 -4.23 -3.73 -3.94
C GLU A 44 -4.71 -5.09 -3.42
N ILE A 45 -4.40 -5.35 -2.15
CA ILE A 45 -4.89 -6.50 -1.40
C ILE A 45 -6.15 -6.02 -0.69
N PRO A 46 -7.22 -6.81 -0.57
CA PRO A 46 -8.49 -6.33 -0.03
C PRO A 46 -8.26 -5.60 1.28
N MET A 47 -8.77 -4.37 1.35
CA MET A 47 -8.58 -3.38 2.42
C MET A 47 -8.94 -3.88 3.83
N PHE A 48 -9.46 -5.11 3.96
CA PHE A 48 -9.95 -5.72 5.19
C PHE A 48 -9.15 -6.95 5.64
N THR A 49 -8.04 -7.28 4.97
CA THR A 49 -7.16 -8.38 5.41
C THR A 49 -6.28 -7.93 6.58
N LYS A 50 -5.96 -8.85 7.50
CA LYS A 50 -5.02 -8.58 8.58
C LYS A 50 -3.66 -8.21 7.98
N SER A 51 -2.94 -7.28 8.59
CA SER A 51 -1.62 -6.89 8.09
C SER A 51 -0.63 -8.06 8.03
N SER A 52 -0.80 -9.11 8.84
CA SER A 52 -0.06 -10.39 8.72
C SER A 52 -0.13 -11.01 7.31
N ASN A 53 -1.20 -10.78 6.57
CA ASN A 53 -1.48 -11.42 5.28
C ASN A 53 -1.02 -10.58 4.07
N SER A 54 -0.41 -9.42 4.32
CA SER A 54 -0.03 -8.47 3.27
C SER A 54 1.23 -7.70 3.63
N ARG A 55 2.30 -7.90 2.85
CA ARG A 55 3.53 -7.08 2.97
C ARG A 55 3.24 -5.60 2.78
N LEU A 56 2.28 -5.24 1.92
CA LEU A 56 1.90 -3.84 1.69
C LEU A 56 1.25 -3.22 2.93
N LEU A 57 0.37 -3.98 3.61
CA LEU A 57 -0.25 -3.50 4.86
C LEU A 57 0.77 -3.44 6.00
N GLN A 58 1.74 -4.36 6.07
CA GLN A 58 2.82 -4.26 7.06
C GLN A 58 3.66 -2.99 6.87
N VAL A 59 3.95 -2.63 5.62
CA VAL A 59 4.64 -1.37 5.30
C VAL A 59 3.78 -0.17 5.69
N ALA A 60 2.47 -0.20 5.42
CA ALA A 60 1.55 0.85 5.84
C ALA A 60 1.51 1.01 7.37
N ASP A 61 1.36 -0.08 8.11
CA ASP A 61 1.39 -0.10 9.58
C ASP A 61 2.69 0.47 10.14
N PHE A 62 3.82 0.09 9.52
CA PHE A 62 5.14 0.64 9.90
C PHE A 62 5.20 2.16 9.68
N CYS A 63 4.76 2.65 8.52
CA CYS A 63 4.74 4.08 8.22
C CYS A 63 3.86 4.86 9.19
N VAL A 64 2.64 4.37 9.47
CA VAL A 64 1.71 4.99 10.41
C VAL A 64 2.31 5.05 11.81
N ASN A 65 2.84 3.93 12.32
CA ASN A 65 3.44 3.89 13.65
C ASN A 65 4.70 4.78 13.76
N ALA A 66 5.51 4.87 12.71
CA ALA A 66 6.68 5.74 12.67
C ALA A 66 6.29 7.24 12.74
N ILE A 67 5.27 7.64 11.98
CA ILE A 67 4.76 9.02 11.99
C ILE A 67 4.12 9.32 13.36
N LEU A 68 3.23 8.47 13.84
CA LEU A 68 2.54 8.67 15.12
C LEU A 68 3.54 8.76 16.28
N GLY A 69 4.52 7.85 16.33
CA GLY A 69 5.55 7.84 17.37
C GLY A 69 6.37 9.13 17.41
N ARG A 70 6.64 9.73 16.25
CA ARG A 70 7.37 11.01 16.15
C ARG A 70 6.58 12.18 16.70
N TYR A 71 5.28 12.27 16.37
CA TYR A 71 4.45 13.44 16.71
C TYR A 71 3.81 13.34 18.10
N GLU A 72 3.41 12.14 18.54
CA GLU A 72 2.72 11.98 19.84
C GLU A 72 3.69 11.72 20.99
N SER A 73 4.74 10.92 20.78
CA SER A 73 5.63 10.44 21.85
C SER A 73 7.06 10.94 21.73
N GLY A 74 7.38 11.68 20.66
CA GLY A 74 8.74 12.17 20.38
C GLY A 74 9.75 11.09 19.96
N TYR A 75 9.32 9.84 19.79
CA TYR A 75 10.19 8.73 19.38
C TYR A 75 10.52 8.84 17.89
N THR A 76 11.78 9.07 17.57
CA THR A 76 12.20 9.36 16.18
C THR A 76 12.76 8.15 15.44
N ARG A 77 13.19 7.10 16.17
CA ARG A 77 13.99 6.00 15.61
C ARG A 77 13.41 5.37 14.35
N GLN A 78 12.10 5.15 14.29
CA GLN A 78 11.43 4.60 13.12
C GLN A 78 11.19 5.67 12.05
N PHE A 79 10.83 6.88 12.45
CA PHE A 79 10.60 8.01 11.56
C PHE A 79 11.87 8.40 10.79
N ASP A 80 13.03 8.45 11.46
CA ASP A 80 14.31 8.81 10.85
C ASP A 80 14.69 7.86 9.71
N LYS A 81 14.23 6.60 9.77
CA LYS A 81 14.43 5.61 8.69
C LYS A 81 13.63 5.91 7.44
N ILE A 82 12.51 6.65 7.53
CA ILE A 82 11.64 6.97 6.40
C ILE A 82 11.66 8.45 6.03
N ALA A 83 12.17 9.32 6.90
CA ALA A 83 12.18 10.78 6.73
C ALA A 83 12.85 11.23 5.42
N HIS A 84 13.86 10.50 4.95
CA HIS A 84 14.58 10.80 3.71
C HIS A 84 13.74 10.56 2.43
N GLN A 85 12.61 9.86 2.53
CA GLN A 85 11.70 9.62 1.41
C GLN A 85 10.65 10.73 1.27
N PHE A 86 10.47 11.55 2.30
CA PHE A 86 9.58 12.69 2.25
C PHE A 86 10.26 13.85 1.51
N TYR A 87 9.46 14.64 0.83
CA TYR A 87 9.91 15.83 0.15
C TYR A 87 10.46 16.85 1.14
N GLN A 88 11.65 17.33 0.82
CA GLN A 88 12.38 18.34 1.56
C GLN A 88 12.78 19.46 0.60
N SER A 89 12.53 20.71 1.00
CA SER A 89 13.01 21.90 0.29
C SER A 89 13.53 22.89 1.32
N ASP A 90 14.69 23.47 1.07
CA ASP A 90 15.30 24.50 1.92
C ASP A 90 15.50 24.04 3.38
N GLY A 91 15.78 22.75 3.58
CA GLY A 91 15.92 22.15 4.92
C GLY A 91 14.62 21.95 5.68
N ILE A 92 13.47 22.23 5.07
CA ILE A 92 12.14 22.05 5.66
C ILE A 92 11.51 20.77 5.09
N LEU A 93 11.14 19.84 5.98
CA LEU A 93 10.34 18.66 5.65
C LEU A 93 8.91 19.10 5.34
N ARG A 94 8.47 18.93 4.09
CA ARG A 94 7.14 19.39 3.64
C ARG A 94 6.10 18.27 3.55
N GLY A 95 6.51 17.01 3.49
CA GLY A 95 5.60 15.86 3.47
C GLY A 95 5.77 14.99 2.22
N LEU A 96 4.71 14.34 1.76
CA LEU A 96 4.72 13.57 0.51
C LEU A 96 4.33 14.49 -0.65
N SER A 97 5.19 14.59 -1.66
CA SER A 97 4.88 15.31 -2.91
C SER A 97 5.00 14.38 -4.09
N HIS A 98 4.15 14.56 -5.09
CA HIS A 98 4.35 13.94 -6.39
C HIS A 98 5.50 14.66 -7.11
N TYR A 99 6.60 13.95 -7.39
CA TYR A 99 7.68 14.49 -8.20
C TYR A 99 7.36 14.31 -9.67
N THR A 100 6.89 15.39 -10.31
CA THR A 100 6.58 15.42 -11.74
C THR A 100 7.42 16.51 -12.44
N LYS A 101 7.81 16.22 -13.68
CA LYS A 101 8.37 17.23 -14.60
C LYS A 101 7.29 17.88 -15.46
N ASP A 102 6.09 17.31 -15.46
CA ASP A 102 4.93 17.83 -16.17
C ASP A 102 4.20 18.82 -15.27
N MET A 103 4.10 20.07 -15.74
CA MET A 103 3.37 21.14 -15.05
C MET A 103 1.84 20.96 -15.08
N GLN A 104 1.32 20.00 -15.85
CA GLN A 104 -0.11 19.72 -15.96
C GLN A 104 -0.58 18.54 -15.09
N CYS A 105 0.31 17.93 -14.31
CA CYS A 105 0.01 16.78 -13.47
C CYS A 105 -0.45 17.18 -12.06
#